data_AF-H8Z2G6-F1
#
_entry.id   AF-H8Z2G6-F1
#
_cell.length_a   1.000
_cell.length_b   1.000
_cell.length_c   1.000
_cell.angle_alpha   90.00
_cell.angle_beta   90.00
_cell.angle_gamma   90.00
#
_symmetry.space_group_name_H-M   'P 1'
#
loop_
_entity.id
_entity.type
_entity.pdbx_description
1 polymer ?
#
loop_
_entity_poly.entity_id
_entity_poly.type
_entity_poly.pdbx_seq_one_letter_code
_entity_poly.pdbx_strand_id
1 'polypeptide(L)'
;MASQWQQRGEGFINASMDFVGGAGKAFKGLGSRIKRGKYNQFIETFCAVAGDVASRNGRFMPEEIAGLKRFLIENHENEVFSAYNSAELIEKIQDYAIASFLGDEEKTLRALRGIESGSDEAKLVIIGGLAIAFSDGECDQNEAGAIVDYAQRLGVDLNQLAAEYSLKLPALEPKRIPAPDAPPPSPPALETTAQTAQPLCKRCWSFLQAGNTQCDCGRDFSNDYVA
;
A
#
# COMPACT_ATOMS: atom_id res chain seq x y z
N MET A 1 -30.58 -12.93 12.22
CA MET A 1 -30.38 -11.77 13.12
C MET A 1 -29.63 -10.71 12.33
N ALA A 2 -30.34 -9.84 11.62
CA ALA A 2 -29.77 -8.77 10.82
C ALA A 2 -29.42 -7.58 11.73
N SER A 3 -28.21 -7.04 11.60
CA SER A 3 -27.71 -5.98 12.50
C SER A 3 -28.35 -4.62 12.17
N GLN A 4 -28.65 -3.89 13.23
CA GLN A 4 -29.58 -2.77 13.27
C GLN A 4 -28.85 -1.44 12.98
N TRP A 5 -28.39 -1.25 11.74
CA TRP A 5 -27.62 -0.06 11.33
C TRP A 5 -28.42 1.00 10.55
N GLN A 6 -29.73 0.85 10.43
CA GLN A 6 -30.49 1.60 9.42
C GLN A 6 -31.12 2.93 9.88
N GLN A 7 -30.85 3.45 11.09
CA GLN A 7 -31.52 4.67 11.53
C GLN A 7 -30.67 5.55 12.45
N ARG A 8 -29.78 6.37 11.87
CA ARG A 8 -29.50 7.71 12.39
C ARG A 8 -29.10 8.67 11.26
N GLY A 9 -30.00 9.62 11.00
CA GLY A 9 -29.67 11.01 10.69
C GLY A 9 -29.18 11.30 9.27
N GLU A 10 -30.05 11.94 8.48
CA GLU A 10 -29.69 12.71 7.28
C GLU A 10 -28.74 13.85 7.65
N GLY A 11 -27.46 13.55 7.64
CA GLY A 11 -26.36 14.46 7.35
C GLY A 11 -25.46 13.70 6.38
N PHE A 12 -24.78 14.39 5.47
CA PHE A 12 -23.66 13.77 4.75
C PHE A 12 -22.55 13.51 5.79
N ILE A 13 -22.67 12.40 6.50
CA ILE A 13 -21.68 11.90 7.43
C ILE A 13 -20.51 11.44 6.57
N ASN A 14 -19.30 11.89 6.89
CA ASN A 14 -18.06 11.45 6.26
C ASN A 14 -17.91 9.94 6.47
N ALA A 15 -18.47 9.15 5.55
CA ALA A 15 -18.57 7.69 5.65
C ALA A 15 -17.21 7.00 5.87
N SER A 16 -16.12 7.67 5.53
CA SER A 16 -14.74 7.22 5.68
C SER A 16 -14.19 7.33 7.11
N MET A 17 -14.40 8.44 7.82
CA MET A 17 -13.95 8.54 9.23
C MET A 17 -14.72 7.59 10.15
N ASP A 18 -16.01 7.41 9.88
CA ASP A 18 -16.84 6.44 10.60
C ASP A 18 -16.43 5.00 10.30
N PHE A 19 -15.88 4.74 9.10
CA PHE A 19 -15.37 3.43 8.76
C PHE A 19 -14.15 3.05 9.59
N VAL A 20 -13.18 3.95 9.83
CA VAL A 20 -11.99 3.63 10.65
C VAL A 20 -12.41 3.20 12.06
N GLY A 21 -13.31 3.96 12.70
CA GLY A 21 -13.86 3.61 14.02
C GLY A 21 -14.77 2.36 13.98
N GLY A 22 -15.48 2.15 12.86
CA GLY A 22 -16.31 0.96 12.61
C GLY A 22 -15.49 -0.31 12.40
N ALA A 23 -14.37 -0.20 11.68
CA ALA A 23 -13.43 -1.28 11.39
C ALA A 23 -12.88 -1.86 12.69
N GLY A 24 -12.62 -1.03 13.71
CA GLY A 24 -12.23 -1.51 15.04
C GLY A 24 -13.22 -2.51 15.67
N LYS A 25 -14.52 -2.41 15.35
CA LYS A 25 -15.50 -3.43 15.78
C LYS A 25 -15.30 -4.77 15.07
N ALA A 26 -14.87 -4.76 13.81
CA ALA A 26 -14.54 -5.98 13.08
C ALA A 26 -13.40 -6.74 13.75
N PHE A 27 -12.48 -6.03 14.42
CA PHE A 27 -11.39 -6.63 15.20
C PHE A 27 -11.81 -7.06 16.61
N LYS A 28 -12.97 -6.67 17.16
CA LYS A 28 -13.37 -7.13 18.50
C LYS A 28 -13.45 -8.66 18.60
N GLY A 29 -12.76 -9.25 19.56
CA GLY A 29 -12.65 -10.71 19.67
C GLY A 29 -11.73 -11.36 18.61
N LEU A 30 -10.78 -10.61 18.06
CA LEU A 30 -9.75 -11.19 17.18
C LEU A 30 -8.95 -12.27 17.92
N GLY A 31 -8.64 -12.06 19.20
CA GLY A 31 -7.86 -13.01 20.02
C GLY A 31 -8.50 -14.39 20.15
N SER A 32 -9.84 -14.48 20.13
CA SER A 32 -10.56 -15.76 20.13
C SER A 32 -10.72 -16.38 18.75
N ARG A 33 -10.66 -15.57 17.68
CA ARG A 33 -10.76 -16.03 16.28
C ARG A 33 -9.43 -16.50 15.71
N ILE A 34 -8.35 -15.82 16.07
CA ILE A 34 -6.99 -16.16 15.62
C ILE A 34 -6.32 -17.01 16.70
N LYS A 35 -5.76 -18.16 16.30
CA LYS A 35 -4.94 -18.96 17.21
C LYS A 35 -3.68 -18.16 17.57
N ARG A 36 -3.28 -18.11 18.85
CA ARG A 36 -2.05 -17.41 19.30
C ARG A 36 -0.80 -17.74 18.48
N GLY A 37 -0.64 -19.00 18.05
CA GLY A 37 0.47 -19.43 17.19
C GLY A 37 0.49 -18.82 15.79
N LYS A 38 -0.61 -18.18 15.36
CA LYS A 38 -0.74 -17.49 14.06
C LYS A 38 -0.64 -15.96 14.17
N TYR A 39 -0.48 -15.38 15.37
CA TYR A 39 -0.45 -13.90 15.54
C TYR A 39 0.67 -13.25 14.73
N ASN A 40 1.87 -13.81 14.80
CA ASN A 40 3.02 -13.30 14.05
C ASN A 40 2.74 -13.28 12.55
N GLN A 41 2.15 -14.35 12.03
CA GLN A 41 1.83 -14.45 10.61
C GLN A 41 0.74 -13.45 10.21
N PHE A 42 -0.31 -13.31 11.02
CA PHE A 42 -1.36 -12.33 10.79
C PHE A 42 -0.82 -10.90 10.78
N ILE A 43 0.00 -10.54 11.78
CA ILE A 43 0.61 -9.21 11.87
C ILE A 43 1.58 -8.96 10.73
N GLU A 44 2.38 -9.96 10.33
CA GLU A 44 3.25 -9.86 9.16
C GLU A 44 2.46 -9.51 7.89
N THR A 45 1.38 -10.27 7.62
CA THR A 45 0.55 -10.04 6.44
C THR A 45 -0.20 -8.71 6.53
N PHE A 46 -0.71 -8.35 7.71
CA PHE A 46 -1.35 -7.06 7.94
C PHE A 46 -0.39 -5.92 7.64
N CYS A 47 0.84 -5.95 8.19
CA CYS A 47 1.83 -4.91 7.94
C CYS A 47 2.21 -4.82 6.46
N ALA A 48 2.31 -5.95 5.78
CA ALA A 48 2.65 -6.02 4.36
C ALA A 48 1.57 -5.40 3.46
N VAL A 49 0.30 -5.76 3.68
CA VAL A 49 -0.83 -5.20 2.94
C VAL A 49 -1.01 -3.71 3.27
N ALA A 50 -0.94 -3.35 4.54
CA ALA A 50 -0.99 -1.96 5.01
C ALA A 50 0.08 -1.08 4.34
N GLY A 51 1.33 -1.56 4.33
CA GLY A 51 2.45 -0.82 3.75
C GLY A 51 2.32 -0.69 2.23
N ASP A 52 1.93 -1.76 1.55
CA ASP A 52 1.74 -1.72 0.10
C ASP A 52 0.64 -0.74 -0.30
N VAL A 53 -0.54 -0.84 0.33
CA VAL A 53 -1.70 0.03 0.05
C VAL A 53 -1.31 1.50 0.24
N ALA A 54 -0.73 1.85 1.38
CA ALA A 54 -0.34 3.23 1.66
C ALA A 54 0.83 3.74 0.81
N SER A 55 1.54 2.87 0.10
CA SER A 55 2.62 3.26 -0.81
C SER A 55 2.15 3.50 -2.25
N ARG A 56 0.88 3.18 -2.59
CA ARG A 56 0.38 3.21 -3.97
C ARG A 56 0.34 4.60 -4.60
N ASN A 57 0.32 5.65 -3.78
CA ASN A 57 0.46 7.03 -4.21
C ASN A 57 1.91 7.51 -4.34
N GLY A 58 2.86 6.59 -4.26
CA GLY A 58 4.30 6.84 -4.38
C GLY A 58 4.94 7.43 -3.13
N ARG A 59 4.15 7.74 -2.09
CA ARG A 59 4.60 8.23 -0.79
C ARG A 59 3.61 7.80 0.28
N PHE A 60 4.13 7.47 1.45
CA PHE A 60 3.31 7.25 2.63
C PHE A 60 3.05 8.60 3.31
N MET A 61 1.83 9.12 3.18
CA MET A 61 1.49 10.47 3.60
C MET A 61 1.41 10.58 5.14
N PRO A 62 1.75 11.74 5.73
CA PRO A 62 1.62 11.95 7.18
C PRO A 62 0.21 11.67 7.73
N GLU A 63 -0.81 11.96 6.93
CA GLU A 63 -2.23 11.73 7.24
C GLU A 63 -2.54 10.25 7.36
N GLU A 64 -2.05 9.43 6.43
CA GLU A 64 -2.22 7.97 6.48
C GLU A 64 -1.49 7.37 7.67
N ILE A 65 -0.30 7.88 8.00
CA ILE A 65 0.44 7.47 9.21
C ILE A 65 -0.34 7.85 10.47
N ALA A 66 -0.95 9.04 10.50
CA ALA A 66 -1.78 9.47 11.63
C ALA A 66 -3.06 8.63 11.76
N GLY A 67 -3.67 8.28 10.62
CA GLY A 67 -4.80 7.37 10.52
C GLY A 67 -4.48 5.97 11.02
N LEU A 68 -3.37 5.40 10.55
CA LEU A 68 -2.83 4.12 11.01
C LEU A 68 -2.53 4.13 12.51
N LYS A 69 -1.90 5.20 13.03
CA LYS A 69 -1.65 5.36 14.47
C LYS A 69 -2.96 5.33 15.25
N ARG A 70 -3.96 6.09 14.81
CA ARG A 70 -5.29 6.10 15.43
C ARG A 70 -5.91 4.71 15.42
N PHE A 71 -5.89 4.04 14.27
CA PHE A 71 -6.39 2.67 14.11
C PHE A 71 -5.72 1.70 15.08
N LEU A 72 -4.38 1.72 15.20
CA LEU A 72 -3.66 0.84 16.12
C LEU A 72 -3.98 1.14 17.59
N ILE A 73 -4.11 2.42 17.96
CA ILE A 73 -4.47 2.84 19.33
C ILE A 73 -5.89 2.38 19.68
N GLU A 74 -6.86 2.60 18.79
CA GLU A 74 -8.25 2.18 18.99
C GLU A 74 -8.40 0.66 19.10
N ASN A 75 -7.49 -0.08 18.47
CA ASN A 75 -7.46 -1.54 18.49
C ASN A 75 -6.45 -2.11 19.50
N HIS A 76 -5.79 -1.29 20.32
CA HIS A 76 -4.77 -1.76 21.27
C HIS A 76 -5.35 -2.65 22.38
N GLU A 77 -6.64 -2.53 22.71
CA GLU A 77 -7.30 -3.44 23.67
C GLU A 77 -7.47 -4.87 23.11
N ASN A 78 -7.19 -5.07 21.83
CA ASN A 78 -7.23 -6.37 21.20
C ASN A 78 -6.04 -7.23 21.61
N GLU A 79 -6.27 -8.49 21.99
CA GLU A 79 -5.22 -9.44 22.37
C GLU A 79 -4.09 -9.53 21.33
N VAL A 80 -4.40 -9.48 20.03
CA VAL A 80 -3.38 -9.58 18.98
C VAL A 80 -2.54 -8.31 18.90
N PHE A 81 -3.15 -7.13 18.81
CA PHE A 81 -2.39 -5.87 18.71
C PHE A 81 -1.70 -5.50 20.01
N SER A 82 -2.29 -5.82 21.17
CA SER A 82 -1.68 -5.61 22.49
C SER A 82 -0.39 -6.40 22.71
N ALA A 83 -0.17 -7.47 21.92
CA ALA A 83 1.04 -8.27 21.98
C ALA A 83 2.23 -7.60 21.28
N TYR A 84 2.02 -6.48 20.56
CA TYR A 84 3.04 -5.78 19.80
C TYR A 84 3.07 -4.30 20.18
N ASN A 85 4.25 -3.70 20.13
CA ASN A 85 4.38 -2.27 20.30
C ASN A 85 3.88 -1.54 19.04
N SER A 86 2.95 -0.59 19.19
CA SER A 86 2.41 0.15 18.05
C SER A 86 3.48 0.89 17.25
N ALA A 87 4.55 1.36 17.89
CA ALA A 87 5.67 2.00 17.19
C ALA A 87 6.43 1.01 16.30
N GLU A 88 6.67 -0.21 16.79
CA GLU A 88 7.31 -1.28 16.01
C GLU A 88 6.44 -1.71 14.82
N LEU A 89 5.11 -1.77 15.01
CA LEU A 89 4.17 -2.06 13.92
C LEU A 89 4.21 -0.98 12.84
N ILE A 90 4.30 0.29 13.22
CA ILE A 90 4.37 1.42 12.28
C ILE A 90 5.68 1.37 11.49
N GLU A 91 6.82 1.17 12.16
CA GLU A 91 8.12 1.03 11.51
C GLU A 91 8.10 -0.12 10.50
N LYS A 92 7.53 -1.26 10.89
CA LYS A 92 7.37 -2.42 10.01
C LYS A 92 6.48 -2.15 8.80
N ILE A 93 5.39 -1.39 8.98
CA ILE A 93 4.52 -0.97 7.86
C ILE A 93 5.28 -0.04 6.91
N GLN A 94 6.08 0.89 7.45
CA GLN A 94 6.94 1.76 6.64
C GLN A 94 7.98 0.95 5.84
N ASP A 95 8.58 -0.08 6.43
CA ASP A 95 9.51 -0.99 5.74
C ASP A 95 8.87 -1.77 4.59
N TYR A 96 7.59 -2.10 4.71
CA TYR A 96 6.82 -2.69 3.62
C TYR A 96 6.44 -1.66 2.56
N ALA A 97 6.03 -0.46 2.96
CA ALA A 97 5.74 0.64 2.03
C ALA A 97 6.96 0.98 1.16
N ILE A 98 8.15 1.05 1.76
CA ILE A 98 9.40 1.28 1.04
C ILE A 98 9.69 0.12 0.08
N ALA A 99 9.54 -1.13 0.52
CA ALA A 99 9.80 -2.30 -0.32
C ALA A 99 8.85 -2.35 -1.53
N SER A 100 7.55 -2.12 -1.31
CA SER A 100 6.54 -2.04 -2.37
C SER A 100 6.83 -0.90 -3.34
N PHE A 101 7.22 0.27 -2.85
CA PHE A 101 7.62 1.40 -3.70
C PHE A 101 8.85 1.05 -4.59
N LEU A 102 9.80 0.28 -4.06
CA LEU A 102 10.96 -0.20 -4.82
C LEU A 102 10.65 -1.39 -5.74
N GLY A 103 9.40 -1.85 -5.79
CA GLY A 103 8.98 -2.98 -6.61
C GLY A 103 9.39 -4.36 -6.07
N ASP A 104 9.73 -4.46 -4.77
CA ASP A 104 9.99 -5.74 -4.11
C ASP A 104 8.67 -6.44 -3.74
N GLU A 105 7.91 -6.82 -4.77
CA GLU A 105 6.67 -7.56 -4.61
C GLU A 105 6.89 -8.91 -3.93
N GLU A 106 8.08 -9.51 -4.06
CA GLU A 106 8.38 -10.81 -3.46
C GLU A 106 8.31 -10.77 -1.93
N LYS A 107 8.85 -9.70 -1.31
CA LYS A 107 8.78 -9.51 0.15
C LYS A 107 7.34 -9.50 0.62
N THR A 108 6.47 -8.75 -0.04
CA THR A 108 5.05 -8.66 0.30
C THR A 108 4.33 -9.98 0.06
N LEU A 109 4.55 -10.64 -1.08
CA LEU A 109 3.94 -11.94 -1.37
C LEU A 109 4.39 -13.05 -0.42
N ARG A 110 5.62 -12.99 0.10
CA ARG A 110 6.10 -13.92 1.11
C ARG A 110 5.31 -13.78 2.42
N ALA A 111 4.98 -12.55 2.81
CA ALA A 111 4.16 -12.27 3.98
C ALA A 111 2.75 -12.86 3.87
N LEU A 112 2.21 -13.06 2.66
CA LEU A 112 0.87 -13.63 2.46
C LEU A 112 0.81 -15.16 2.64
N ARG A 113 1.92 -15.88 2.47
CA ARG A 113 1.92 -17.36 2.33
C ARG A 113 1.41 -18.13 3.55
N GLY A 114 1.36 -17.52 4.72
CA GLY A 114 0.92 -18.19 5.95
C GLY A 114 -0.54 -17.93 6.35
N ILE A 115 -1.29 -17.14 5.57
CA ILE A 115 -2.72 -16.95 5.79
C ILE A 115 -3.53 -17.87 4.88
N GLU A 116 -4.54 -18.50 5.47
CA GLU A 116 -5.46 -19.38 4.75
C GLU A 116 -6.46 -18.54 3.92
N SER A 117 -6.67 -18.94 2.68
CA SER A 117 -7.57 -18.22 1.76
C SER A 117 -9.02 -18.28 2.25
N GLY A 118 -9.72 -17.15 2.23
CA GLY A 118 -11.09 -16.99 2.69
C GLY A 118 -11.29 -17.02 4.20
N SER A 119 -10.20 -17.15 4.98
CA SER A 119 -10.26 -17.22 6.43
C SER A 119 -10.67 -15.88 7.05
N ASP A 120 -11.05 -15.90 8.33
CA ASP A 120 -11.37 -14.66 9.05
C ASP A 120 -10.12 -13.77 9.18
N GLU A 121 -8.93 -14.36 9.33
CA GLU A 121 -7.66 -13.61 9.32
C GLU A 121 -7.45 -12.87 8.00
N ALA A 122 -7.69 -13.52 6.87
CA ALA A 122 -7.61 -12.92 5.55
C ALA A 122 -8.57 -11.72 5.41
N LYS A 123 -9.83 -11.87 5.83
CA LYS A 123 -10.82 -10.78 5.82
C LYS A 123 -10.37 -9.60 6.67
N LEU A 124 -9.82 -9.88 7.86
CA LEU A 124 -9.35 -8.85 8.79
C LEU A 124 -8.14 -8.09 8.25
N VAL A 125 -7.24 -8.77 7.53
CA VAL A 125 -6.15 -8.10 6.80
C VAL A 125 -6.72 -7.13 5.75
N ILE A 126 -7.71 -7.54 4.96
CA ILE A 126 -8.34 -6.68 3.95
C ILE A 126 -9.07 -5.49 4.60
N ILE A 127 -9.80 -5.71 5.69
CA ILE A 127 -10.44 -4.62 6.45
C ILE A 127 -9.39 -3.64 7.00
N GLY A 128 -8.24 -4.16 7.44
CA GLY A 128 -7.09 -3.36 7.84
C GLY A 128 -6.55 -2.47 6.73
N GLY A 129 -6.34 -3.04 5.53
CA GLY A 129 -5.92 -2.29 4.35
C GLY A 129 -6.94 -1.22 3.95
N LEU A 130 -8.23 -1.54 3.96
CA LEU A 130 -9.32 -0.58 3.73
C LEU A 130 -9.28 0.56 4.76
N ALA A 131 -9.06 0.25 6.04
CA ALA A 131 -9.06 1.29 7.08
C ALA A 131 -7.93 2.31 6.88
N ILE A 132 -6.81 1.87 6.31
CA ILE A 132 -5.69 2.74 5.97
C ILE A 132 -6.00 3.55 4.73
N ALA A 133 -6.50 2.91 3.66
CA ALA A 133 -6.89 3.61 2.43
C ALA A 133 -8.00 4.65 2.64
N PHE A 134 -8.89 4.46 3.61
CA PHE A 134 -9.94 5.44 3.93
C PHE A 134 -9.53 6.43 5.03
N SER A 135 -8.27 6.42 5.47
CA SER A 135 -7.86 7.17 6.66
C SER A 135 -7.74 8.68 6.45
N ASP A 136 -7.48 9.10 5.22
CA ASP A 136 -7.46 10.51 4.78
C ASP A 136 -8.83 11.00 4.29
N GLY A 137 -9.78 10.08 4.09
CA GLY A 137 -11.18 10.35 3.80
C GLY A 137 -11.70 9.70 2.51
N GLU A 138 -10.84 9.27 1.60
CA GLU A 138 -11.23 8.68 0.31
C GLU A 138 -10.23 7.62 -0.12
N CYS A 139 -10.71 6.45 -0.53
CA CYS A 139 -9.85 5.43 -1.14
C CYS A 139 -9.74 5.68 -2.64
N ASP A 140 -8.54 5.98 -3.13
CA ASP A 140 -8.33 6.24 -4.56
C ASP A 140 -8.25 4.97 -5.41
N GLN A 141 -8.11 5.14 -6.74
CA GLN A 141 -8.08 4.02 -7.68
C GLN A 141 -6.85 3.11 -7.51
N ASN A 142 -5.69 3.65 -7.12
CA ASN A 142 -4.47 2.87 -6.96
C ASN A 142 -4.54 2.01 -5.69
N GLU A 143 -5.00 2.59 -4.59
CA GLU A 143 -5.24 1.88 -3.33
C GLU A 143 -6.33 0.82 -3.47
N ALA A 144 -7.47 1.19 -4.09
CA ALA A 144 -8.53 0.24 -4.36
C ALA A 144 -8.06 -0.91 -5.26
N GLY A 145 -7.20 -0.61 -6.24
CA GLY A 145 -6.56 -1.61 -7.08
C GLY A 145 -5.73 -2.61 -6.26
N ALA A 146 -4.90 -2.10 -5.36
CA ALA A 146 -4.11 -2.94 -4.46
C ALA A 146 -4.98 -3.80 -3.54
N ILE A 147 -6.04 -3.23 -2.97
CA ILE A 147 -6.98 -3.95 -2.10
C ILE A 147 -7.71 -5.04 -2.86
N VAL A 148 -8.14 -4.79 -4.11
CA VAL A 148 -8.75 -5.81 -4.97
C VAL A 148 -7.76 -6.94 -5.26
N ASP A 149 -6.51 -6.63 -5.61
CA ASP A 149 -5.47 -7.62 -5.85
C ASP A 149 -5.22 -8.50 -4.62
N TYR A 150 -5.15 -7.89 -3.42
CA TYR A 150 -5.00 -8.64 -2.18
C TYR A 150 -6.23 -9.46 -1.81
N ALA A 151 -7.43 -8.92 -1.99
CA ALA A 151 -8.67 -9.63 -1.72
C ALA A 151 -8.77 -10.88 -2.61
N GLN A 152 -8.42 -10.78 -3.89
CA GLN A 152 -8.35 -11.93 -4.80
C GLN A 152 -7.32 -12.97 -4.33
N ARG A 153 -6.10 -12.55 -3.99
CA ARG A 153 -5.03 -13.46 -3.52
C ARG A 153 -5.38 -14.16 -2.21
N LEU A 154 -6.08 -13.45 -1.32
CA LEU A 154 -6.53 -13.96 -0.03
C LEU A 154 -7.89 -14.65 -0.10
N GLY A 155 -8.52 -14.76 -1.28
CA GLY A 155 -9.84 -15.39 -1.46
C GLY A 155 -10.97 -14.72 -0.68
N VAL A 156 -10.91 -13.40 -0.56
CA VAL A 156 -11.89 -12.58 0.14
C VAL A 156 -12.82 -11.92 -0.87
N ASP A 157 -14.13 -12.07 -0.67
CA ASP A 157 -15.13 -11.37 -1.47
C ASP A 157 -15.22 -9.90 -1.03
N LEU A 158 -14.55 -9.03 -1.80
CA LEU A 158 -14.51 -7.60 -1.50
C LEU A 158 -15.88 -6.93 -1.67
N ASN A 159 -16.75 -7.42 -2.56
CA ASN A 159 -18.08 -6.84 -2.74
C ASN A 159 -18.96 -7.13 -1.52
N GLN A 160 -18.86 -8.35 -0.99
CA GLN A 160 -19.53 -8.71 0.26
C GLN A 160 -19.04 -7.83 1.42
N LEU A 161 -17.72 -7.65 1.58
CA LEU A 161 -17.16 -6.77 2.60
C LEU A 161 -17.61 -5.32 2.42
N ALA A 162 -17.51 -4.78 1.20
CA ALA A 162 -17.92 -3.41 0.93
C ALA A 162 -19.40 -3.18 1.26
N ALA A 163 -20.27 -4.15 0.93
CA ALA A 163 -21.68 -4.10 1.29
C ALA A 163 -21.91 -4.16 2.80
N GLU A 164 -21.18 -5.02 3.53
CA GLU A 164 -21.28 -5.15 4.98
C GLU A 164 -20.96 -3.84 5.70
N TYR A 165 -19.95 -3.11 5.21
CA TYR A 165 -19.49 -1.85 5.80
C TYR A 165 -20.03 -0.60 5.10
N SER A 166 -20.94 -0.75 4.14
CA SER A 166 -21.50 0.35 3.34
C SER A 166 -20.42 1.23 2.68
N LEU A 167 -19.31 0.62 2.27
CA LEU A 167 -18.19 1.29 1.61
C LEU A 167 -18.49 1.55 0.14
N LYS A 168 -18.07 2.71 -0.35
CA LYS A 168 -18.05 3.03 -1.78
C LYS A 168 -16.63 2.91 -2.28
N LEU A 169 -16.30 1.78 -2.88
CA LEU A 169 -15.03 1.60 -3.57
C LEU A 169 -15.11 2.24 -4.96
N PRO A 170 -14.04 2.91 -5.44
CA PRO A 170 -14.01 3.41 -6.80
C PRO A 170 -14.13 2.22 -7.77
N ALA A 171 -14.90 2.42 -8.85
CA ALA A 171 -14.93 1.45 -9.93
C ALA A 171 -13.53 1.40 -10.54
N LEU A 172 -12.87 0.24 -10.47
CA LEU A 172 -11.57 0.07 -11.09
C LEU A 172 -11.72 0.26 -12.60
N GLU A 173 -11.06 1.28 -13.14
CA GLU A 173 -10.95 1.41 -14.57
C GLU A 173 -10.17 0.20 -15.09
N PRO A 174 -10.63 -0.46 -16.18
CA PRO A 174 -9.86 -1.52 -16.80
C PRO A 174 -8.48 -0.95 -17.12
N LYS A 175 -7.44 -1.54 -16.53
CA LYS A 175 -6.05 -1.15 -16.79
C LYS A 175 -5.88 -1.16 -18.30
N ARG A 176 -5.78 0.02 -18.92
CA ARG A 176 -5.66 0.11 -20.38
C ARG A 176 -4.32 -0.51 -20.73
N ILE A 177 -4.36 -1.78 -21.14
CA ILE A 177 -3.21 -2.40 -21.78
C ILE A 177 -3.01 -1.55 -23.03
N PRO A 178 -1.88 -0.82 -23.17
CA PRO A 178 -1.61 -0.14 -24.41
C PRO A 178 -1.74 -1.18 -25.51
N ALA A 179 -2.60 -0.89 -26.50
CA ALA A 179 -2.90 -1.85 -27.55
C ALA A 179 -1.57 -2.39 -28.08
N PRO A 180 -1.41 -3.73 -28.21
CA PRO A 180 -0.26 -4.25 -28.90
C PRO A 180 -0.25 -3.61 -30.29
N ASP A 181 0.85 -2.92 -30.60
CA ASP A 181 1.14 -2.34 -31.91
C ASP A 181 0.39 -1.05 -32.30
N ALA A 182 0.60 0.02 -31.53
CA ALA A 182 1.04 1.23 -32.24
C ALA A 182 2.51 0.99 -32.61
N PRO A 183 2.88 0.89 -33.91
CA PRO A 183 4.29 0.85 -34.28
C PRO A 183 4.98 2.04 -33.61
N PRO A 184 6.22 1.87 -33.10
CA PRO A 184 6.96 2.99 -32.53
C PRO A 184 6.89 4.14 -33.53
N PRO A 185 6.62 5.39 -33.09
CA PRO A 185 6.67 6.52 -33.99
C PRO A 185 7.99 6.43 -34.74
N SER A 186 7.94 6.43 -36.07
CA SER A 186 9.14 6.35 -36.89
C SER A 186 10.14 7.34 -36.32
N PRO A 187 11.40 6.92 -36.06
CA PRO A 187 12.38 7.84 -35.50
C PRO A 187 12.38 9.09 -36.39
N PRO A 188 12.33 10.31 -35.82
CA PRO A 188 12.53 11.51 -36.62
C PRO A 188 13.83 11.28 -37.41
N ALA A 189 13.78 11.56 -38.71
CA ALA A 189 14.95 11.43 -39.57
C ALA A 189 16.08 12.21 -38.92
N LEU A 190 17.03 11.48 -38.33
CA LEU A 190 18.16 12.05 -37.62
C LEU A 190 19.07 12.67 -38.67
N GLU A 191 19.00 13.99 -38.79
CA GLU A 191 20.18 14.75 -39.19
C GLU A 191 21.28 14.43 -38.18
N THR A 192 22.34 13.83 -38.70
CA THR A 192 23.46 13.28 -37.97
C THR A 192 24.23 14.38 -37.24
N THR A 193 23.94 14.61 -35.97
CA THR A 193 24.93 15.08 -35.00
C THR A 193 25.04 14.08 -33.87
N ALA A 194 25.88 13.07 -34.08
CA ALA A 194 26.21 12.06 -33.08
C ALA A 194 26.95 12.72 -31.90
N GLN A 195 26.23 13.08 -30.84
CA GLN A 195 26.80 13.16 -29.50
C GLN A 195 26.71 11.76 -28.89
N THR A 196 27.84 11.07 -28.92
CA THR A 196 28.06 9.77 -28.27
C THR A 196 27.92 9.92 -26.76
N ALA A 197 26.76 9.54 -26.22
CA ALA A 197 26.60 9.26 -24.80
C ALA A 197 27.47 8.03 -24.46
N GLN A 198 28.74 8.25 -24.09
CA GLN A 198 29.60 7.17 -23.63
C GLN A 198 29.17 6.75 -22.22
N PRO A 199 29.02 5.43 -21.97
CA PRO A 199 28.65 4.91 -20.66
C PRO A 199 29.66 5.38 -19.60
N LEU A 200 29.15 5.88 -18.47
CA LEU A 200 29.98 6.31 -17.35
C LEU A 200 30.78 5.11 -16.83
N CYS A 201 32.10 5.29 -16.66
CA CYS A 201 32.91 4.25 -16.05
C CYS A 201 32.52 4.08 -14.57
N LYS A 202 32.77 2.90 -13.98
CA LYS A 202 32.42 2.59 -12.58
C LYS A 202 32.87 3.66 -11.56
N ARG A 203 33.99 4.34 -11.82
CA ARG A 203 34.50 5.43 -10.97
C ARG A 203 33.66 6.71 -11.03
N CYS A 204 33.10 7.05 -12.19
CA CYS A 204 32.23 8.23 -12.34
C CYS A 204 30.91 8.04 -11.59
N TRP A 205 30.39 6.80 -11.56
CA TRP A 205 29.11 6.51 -10.91
C TRP A 205 29.18 6.69 -9.38
N SER A 206 30.27 6.25 -8.74
CA SER A 206 30.47 6.48 -7.29
C SER A 206 30.70 7.94 -6.93
N PHE A 207 31.25 8.75 -7.84
CA PHE A 207 31.47 10.19 -7.62
C PHE A 207 30.16 10.99 -7.66
N LEU A 208 29.26 10.64 -8.58
CA LEU A 208 27.94 11.25 -8.72
C LEU A 208 27.06 11.01 -7.48
N GLN A 209 27.17 9.84 -6.84
CA GLN A 209 26.48 9.56 -5.58
C GLN A 209 27.03 10.34 -4.38
N ALA A 210 28.27 10.82 -4.45
CA ALA A 210 28.92 11.57 -3.38
C ALA A 210 28.72 13.11 -3.50
N GLY A 211 28.02 13.59 -4.52
CA GLY A 211 27.75 15.03 -4.73
C GLY A 211 28.96 15.84 -5.22
N ASN A 212 29.99 15.17 -5.74
CA ASN A 212 31.18 15.84 -6.28
C ASN A 212 30.99 16.17 -7.77
N THR A 213 31.34 17.38 -8.18
CA THR A 213 31.07 17.91 -9.53
C THR A 213 32.16 17.63 -10.57
N GLN A 214 33.32 17.12 -10.16
CA GLN A 214 34.47 16.93 -11.06
C GLN A 214 35.15 15.58 -10.83
N CYS A 215 35.28 14.79 -11.90
CA CYS A 215 36.03 13.52 -11.92
C CYS A 215 37.44 13.73 -12.46
N ASP A 216 38.46 13.10 -11.86
CA ASP A 216 39.86 13.09 -12.36
C ASP A 216 40.03 12.57 -13.80
N CYS A 217 38.98 11.95 -14.35
CA CYS A 217 38.87 11.60 -15.75
C CYS A 217 38.62 12.80 -16.69
N GLY A 218 38.53 14.02 -16.15
CA GLY A 218 38.36 15.27 -16.90
C GLY A 218 36.92 15.56 -17.35
N ARG A 219 35.92 14.81 -16.86
CA ARG A 219 34.51 15.02 -17.18
C ARG A 219 33.87 15.92 -16.12
N ASP A 220 33.23 16.99 -16.58
CA ASP A 220 32.53 18.00 -15.78
C ASP A 220 31.03 17.68 -15.78
N PHE A 221 30.44 17.52 -14.59
CA PHE A 221 29.02 17.16 -14.40
C PHE A 221 28.16 18.38 -14.02
N SER A 222 28.70 19.59 -14.06
CA SER A 222 28.02 20.82 -13.64
C SER A 222 26.73 21.12 -14.43
N ASN A 223 26.60 20.58 -15.65
CA ASN A 223 25.43 20.79 -16.51
C ASN A 223 24.37 19.66 -16.45
N ASP A 224 24.66 18.54 -15.79
CA ASP A 224 23.75 17.39 -15.75
C ASP A 224 22.68 17.50 -14.63
N TYR A 225 22.69 18.59 -13.85
CA TYR A 225 21.81 18.86 -12.71
C TYR A 225 20.57 19.72 -13.04
N VAL A 226 20.20 19.87 -14.31
CA VAL A 226 18.95 20.57 -14.70
C VAL A 226 17.95 19.57 -15.27
N ALA A 227 17.26 18.86 -14.37
CA ALA A 227 15.93 18.28 -14.56
C ALA A 227 15.27 18.03 -13.20
#